data_AF-A0A1F9E7N6-F1
#
_entry.id   AF-A0A1F9E7N6-F1
#
_cell.length_a   1.000
_cell.length_b   1.000
_cell.length_c   1.000
_cell.angle_alpha   90.00
_cell.angle_beta   90.00
_cell.angle_gamma   90.00
#
_symmetry.space_group_name_H-M   'P 1'
#
loop_
_entity.id
_entity.type
_entity.pdbx_description
1 polymer ?
#
loop_
_entity_poly.entity_id
_entity_poly.type
_entity_poly.pdbx_seq_one_letter_code
_entity_poly.pdbx_strand_id
1 'polypeptide(L)'
;MLLPRIKTSILKPATFPKDYIDLIHETFQESFKSYLEPHEQISIEGAIYPKEMLISIALTGTVKYTTCLASMELNTKKYTLDNHVHIMIDSMGSFFDEYFESEREVTLPEVWTKYEAGEDYVYMRMSTQNEILEAKADAILKT
;
A
#
# COMPACT_ATOMS: atom_id res chain seq x y z
N MET A 1 9.41 -7.37 -4.02
CA MET A 1 8.15 -7.81 -4.65
C MET A 1 7.13 -7.87 -3.52
N LEU A 2 6.01 -7.16 -3.64
CA LEU A 2 4.95 -7.20 -2.63
C LEU A 2 4.48 -8.65 -2.44
N LEU A 3 4.31 -9.07 -1.19
CA LEU A 3 3.87 -10.43 -0.87
C LEU A 3 2.36 -10.45 -0.60
N PRO A 4 1.61 -11.41 -1.18
CA PRO A 4 0.17 -11.50 -1.00
C PRO A 4 -0.19 -11.87 0.44
N ARG A 5 -1.27 -11.29 0.97
CA ARG A 5 -1.84 -11.68 2.26
C ARG A 5 -2.50 -13.05 2.17
N ILE A 6 -3.24 -13.29 1.08
CA ILE A 6 -3.95 -14.54 0.84
C ILE A 6 -2.95 -15.56 0.32
N LYS A 7 -2.52 -16.46 1.20
CA LYS A 7 -1.52 -17.50 0.91
C LYS A 7 -1.84 -18.39 -0.29
N THR A 8 -3.09 -18.47 -0.76
CA THR A 8 -3.44 -19.22 -1.98
C THR A 8 -3.14 -18.47 -3.29
N SER A 9 -2.77 -17.19 -3.22
CA SER A 9 -2.34 -16.35 -4.36
C SER A 9 -0.85 -16.51 -4.66
N ILE A 10 -0.33 -17.75 -4.70
CA ILE A 10 1.10 -18.05 -4.96
C ILE A 10 1.47 -17.89 -6.46
N LEU A 11 0.54 -17.37 -7.27
CA LEU A 11 0.76 -17.14 -8.70
C LEU A 11 1.45 -15.79 -8.92
N LYS A 12 2.23 -15.70 -9.99
CA LYS A 12 2.92 -14.45 -10.39
C LYS A 12 1.88 -13.31 -10.51
N PRO A 13 2.06 -12.18 -9.80
CA PRO A 13 1.12 -11.07 -9.89
C PRO A 13 1.11 -10.51 -11.31
N ALA A 14 -0.06 -10.07 -11.77
CA ALA A 14 -0.15 -9.21 -12.93
C ALA A 14 0.45 -7.84 -12.59
N THR A 15 1.09 -7.23 -13.58
CA THR A 15 1.62 -5.87 -13.45
C THR A 15 0.47 -4.93 -13.14
N PHE A 16 0.60 -4.15 -12.07
CA PHE A 16 -0.35 -3.11 -11.74
C PHE A 16 -0.24 -1.99 -12.80
N PRO A 17 -1.35 -1.55 -13.42
CA PRO A 17 -1.27 -0.58 -14.52
C PRO A 17 -0.61 0.72 -14.07
N LYS A 18 0.33 1.22 -14.89
CA LYS A 18 1.12 2.42 -14.58
C LYS A 18 0.23 3.65 -14.39
N ASP A 19 -0.84 3.77 -15.17
CA ASP A 19 -1.77 4.90 -15.10
C ASP A 19 -2.38 5.05 -13.69
N TYR A 20 -2.67 3.94 -13.01
CA TYR A 20 -3.13 4.00 -11.62
C TYR A 20 -2.00 4.39 -10.65
N ILE A 21 -0.76 3.94 -10.89
CA ILE A 21 0.38 4.35 -10.06
C ILE A 21 0.58 5.87 -10.17
N ASP A 22 0.55 6.40 -11.39
CA ASP A 22 0.69 7.83 -11.65
C ASP A 22 -0.47 8.62 -10.99
N LEU A 23 -1.71 8.13 -11.13
CA LEU A 23 -2.89 8.75 -10.50
C LEU A 23 -2.80 8.77 -8.97
N ILE A 24 -2.44 7.64 -8.35
CA ILE A 24 -2.26 7.55 -6.89
C ILE A 24 -1.15 8.51 -6.46
N HIS A 25 -0.05 8.56 -7.22
CA HIS A 25 1.08 9.42 -6.91
C HIS A 25 0.68 10.88 -6.93
N GLU A 26 0.01 11.33 -7.99
CA GLU A 26 -0.49 12.71 -8.09
C GLU A 26 -1.45 13.03 -6.94
N THR A 27 -2.42 12.15 -6.68
CA THR A 27 -3.43 12.35 -5.62
C THR A 27 -2.79 12.49 -4.24
N PHE A 28 -1.88 11.59 -3.88
CA PHE A 28 -1.20 11.61 -2.58
C PHE A 28 -0.21 12.77 -2.50
N GLN A 29 0.53 13.06 -3.57
CA GLN A 29 1.47 14.17 -3.58
C GLN A 29 0.75 15.50 -3.41
N GLU A 30 -0.40 15.70 -4.06
CA GLU A 30 -1.20 16.92 -3.91
C GLU A 30 -1.81 17.04 -2.51
N SER A 31 -2.38 15.96 -1.99
CA SER A 31 -3.05 15.93 -0.69
C SER A 31 -2.08 16.17 0.47
N PHE A 32 -0.89 15.54 0.41
CA PHE A 32 0.04 15.50 1.54
C PHE A 32 1.26 16.41 1.38
N LYS A 33 1.35 17.20 0.30
CA LYS A 33 2.52 18.06 0.01
C LYS A 33 2.98 18.91 1.18
N SER A 34 2.05 19.44 1.96
CA SER A 34 2.35 20.34 3.09
C SER A 34 2.91 19.61 4.32
N TYR A 35 2.70 18.31 4.42
CA TYR A 35 3.17 17.46 5.51
C TYR A 35 4.50 16.76 5.20
N LEU A 36 4.90 16.71 3.93
CA LEU A 36 6.16 16.09 3.51
C LEU A 36 7.36 16.98 3.83
N GLU A 37 8.38 16.36 4.41
CA GLU A 37 9.69 17.02 4.57
C GLU A 37 10.37 17.21 3.21
N PRO A 38 11.30 18.17 3.05
CA PRO A 38 11.95 18.47 1.76
C PRO A 38 12.65 17.30 1.07
N HIS A 39 13.05 16.29 1.84
CA HIS A 39 13.73 15.08 1.36
C HIS A 39 12.80 13.89 1.23
N GLU A 40 11.56 13.99 1.71
CA GLU A 40 10.58 12.91 1.65
C GLU A 40 9.94 12.78 0.28
N GLN A 41 9.73 11.54 -0.12
CA GLN A 41 9.09 11.19 -1.39
C GLN A 41 8.10 10.07 -1.18
N ILE A 42 6.98 10.13 -1.89
CA ILE A 42 5.96 9.09 -1.90
C ILE A 42 6.33 8.06 -2.98
N SER A 43 6.55 6.82 -2.56
CA SER A 43 6.78 5.68 -3.46
C SER A 43 5.56 4.78 -3.44
N ILE A 44 5.03 4.47 -4.63
CA ILE A 44 3.84 3.63 -4.77
C ILE A 44 4.19 2.38 -5.55
N GLU A 45 3.78 1.24 -5.01
CA GLU A 45 3.83 -0.04 -5.70
C GLU A 45 2.45 -0.72 -5.63
N GLY A 46 2.11 -1.44 -6.68
CA GLY A 46 0.88 -2.23 -6.72
C GLY A 46 1.13 -3.61 -7.29
N ALA A 47 0.29 -4.56 -6.89
CA ALA A 47 0.29 -5.92 -7.44
C ALA A 47 -1.14 -6.45 -7.51
N ILE A 48 -1.49 -7.06 -8.65
CA ILE A 48 -2.80 -7.70 -8.83
C ILE A 48 -2.59 -9.21 -8.83
N TYR A 49 -3.05 -9.88 -7.78
CA TYR A 49 -3.11 -11.32 -7.69
C TYR A 49 -4.50 -11.82 -8.11
N PRO A 50 -4.66 -13.11 -8.46
CA PRO A 50 -5.96 -13.62 -8.92
C PRO A 50 -7.13 -13.45 -7.93
N LYS A 51 -6.85 -13.31 -6.63
CA LYS A 51 -7.86 -13.17 -5.57
C LYS A 51 -7.76 -11.87 -4.78
N GLU A 52 -6.71 -11.08 -4.96
CA GLU A 52 -6.53 -9.85 -4.20
C GLU A 52 -5.73 -8.81 -4.97
N MET A 53 -5.99 -7.55 -4.67
CA MET A 53 -5.18 -6.41 -5.04
C MET A 53 -4.35 -6.00 -3.84
N LEU A 54 -3.08 -5.67 -4.07
CA LEU A 54 -2.24 -5.01 -3.09
C LEU A 54 -1.78 -3.67 -3.62
N ILE A 55 -1.79 -2.67 -2.73
CA ILE A 55 -1.19 -1.36 -2.94
C ILE A 55 -0.31 -1.07 -1.74
N SER A 56 0.87 -0.53 -2.00
CA SER A 56 1.85 -0.11 -1.01
C SER A 56 2.17 1.35 -1.26
N ILE A 57 2.09 2.17 -0.22
CA ILE A 57 2.47 3.57 -0.24
C ILE A 57 3.52 3.76 0.83
N ALA A 58 4.72 4.15 0.41
CA ALA A 58 5.86 4.34 1.29
C ALA A 58 6.31 5.80 1.29
N LEU A 59 6.53 6.34 2.49
CA LEU A 59 7.31 7.55 2.69
C LEU A 59 8.78 7.17 2.71
N THR A 60 9.50 7.64 1.71
CA THR A 60 10.91 7.35 1.46
C THR A 60 11.74 8.64 1.58
N GLY A 61 13.07 8.53 1.62
CA GLY A 61 13.95 9.70 1.72
C GLY A 61 14.35 10.10 3.15
N THR A 62 13.82 9.39 4.16
CA THR A 62 14.27 9.46 5.55
C THR A 62 14.79 8.10 6.02
N VAL A 63 15.49 8.08 7.17
CA VAL A 63 15.98 6.85 7.81
C VAL A 63 14.82 5.99 8.30
N LYS A 64 13.70 6.61 8.70
CA LYS A 64 12.48 5.92 9.12
C LYS A 64 11.59 5.66 7.90
N TYR A 65 11.83 4.54 7.25
CA TYR A 65 10.98 4.05 6.17
C TYR A 65 9.58 3.79 6.74
N THR A 66 8.52 4.43 6.24
CA THR A 66 7.15 4.18 6.70
C THR A 66 6.32 3.73 5.52
N THR A 67 5.88 2.47 5.54
CA THR A 67 5.08 1.89 4.46
C THR A 67 3.73 1.47 4.96
N CYS A 68 2.68 2.02 4.38
CA CYS A 68 1.33 1.51 4.51
C CYS A 68 1.07 0.51 3.38
N LEU A 69 0.67 -0.71 3.74
CA LEU A 69 0.23 -1.72 2.78
C LEU A 69 -1.26 -1.95 2.94
N ALA A 70 -1.99 -1.96 1.82
CA ALA A 70 -3.39 -2.33 1.76
C ALA A 70 -3.56 -3.57 0.88
N SER A 71 -4.47 -4.47 1.29
CA SER A 71 -4.89 -5.67 0.58
C SER A 71 -6.42 -5.71 0.55
N MET A 72 -6.99 -5.88 -0.65
CA MET A 72 -8.43 -6.04 -0.85
C MET A 72 -8.70 -7.27 -1.71
N GLU A 73 -9.73 -8.04 -1.36
CA GLU A 73 -10.15 -9.18 -2.17
C GLU A 73 -10.74 -8.73 -3.51
N LEU A 74 -10.31 -9.33 -4.61
CA LEU A 74 -10.84 -9.03 -5.94
C LEU A 74 -12.18 -9.73 -6.13
N ASN A 75 -13.26 -8.97 -5.99
CA ASN A 75 -14.59 -9.42 -6.34
C ASN A 75 -15.04 -8.76 -7.65
N THR A 76 -14.59 -9.30 -8.77
CA THR A 76 -14.92 -8.79 -10.12
C THR A 76 -16.40 -8.89 -10.49
N LYS A 77 -17.21 -9.60 -9.68
CA LYS A 77 -18.67 -9.63 -9.83
C LYS A 77 -19.35 -8.43 -9.18
N LYS A 78 -18.74 -7.87 -8.13
CA LYS A 78 -19.27 -6.73 -7.36
C LYS A 78 -18.71 -5.40 -7.84
N TYR A 79 -17.43 -5.37 -8.23
CA TYR A 79 -16.71 -4.13 -8.55
C TYR A 79 -15.80 -4.25 -9.77
N THR A 80 -15.64 -3.12 -10.47
CA THR A 80 -14.60 -2.91 -11.48
C THR A 80 -13.23 -2.75 -10.80
N LEU A 81 -12.16 -2.80 -11.59
CA LEU A 81 -10.81 -2.56 -11.07
C LEU A 81 -10.68 -1.15 -10.48
N ASP A 82 -11.25 -0.14 -11.16
CA ASP A 82 -11.28 1.26 -10.70
C ASP A 82 -11.88 1.38 -9.29
N ASN A 83 -13.02 0.73 -9.07
CA ASN A 83 -13.69 0.78 -7.78
C ASN A 83 -12.82 0.19 -6.65
N HIS A 84 -12.10 -0.91 -6.90
CA HIS A 84 -11.17 -1.46 -5.91
C HIS A 84 -10.03 -0.48 -5.62
N VAL A 85 -9.47 0.14 -6.67
CA VAL A 85 -8.39 1.13 -6.52
C VAL A 85 -8.87 2.33 -5.69
N HIS A 86 -10.02 2.90 -5.99
CA HIS A 86 -10.59 4.03 -5.22
C HIS A 86 -10.83 3.67 -3.75
N ILE A 87 -11.46 2.54 -3.46
CA ILE A 87 -11.73 2.09 -2.08
C ILE A 87 -10.42 1.96 -1.28
N MET A 88 -9.38 1.38 -1.91
CA MET A 88 -8.08 1.22 -1.27
C MET A 88 -7.38 2.58 -1.06
N ILE A 89 -7.40 3.48 -2.06
CA ILE A 89 -6.83 4.82 -1.95
C ILE A 89 -7.50 5.61 -0.83
N ASP A 90 -8.83 5.63 -0.77
CA ASP A 90 -9.58 6.39 0.23
C ASP A 90 -9.26 5.89 1.66
N SER A 91 -9.16 4.56 1.82
CA SER A 91 -8.80 3.93 3.10
C SER A 91 -7.37 4.29 3.53
N MET A 92 -6.42 4.23 2.58
CA MET A 92 -5.02 4.59 2.83
C MET A 92 -4.86 6.09 3.06
N GLY A 93 -5.58 6.94 2.33
CA GLY A 93 -5.60 8.39 2.50
C GLY A 93 -6.05 8.77 3.90
N SER A 94 -7.15 8.17 4.37
CA SER A 94 -7.65 8.37 5.75
C SER A 94 -6.60 8.00 6.81
N PHE A 95 -5.84 6.91 6.59
CA PHE A 95 -4.72 6.57 7.46
C PHE A 95 -3.61 7.61 7.42
N PHE A 96 -3.22 8.07 6.23
CA PHE A 96 -2.16 9.08 6.10
C PHE A 96 -2.57 10.43 6.67
N ASP A 97 -3.83 10.83 6.55
CA ASP A 97 -4.39 12.01 7.24
C ASP A 97 -4.16 11.89 8.75
N GLU A 98 -4.63 10.80 9.36
CA GLU A 98 -4.47 10.56 10.81
C GLU A 98 -2.99 10.47 11.21
N TYR A 99 -2.15 9.84 10.38
CA TYR A 99 -0.72 9.74 10.58
C TYR A 99 -0.05 11.12 10.62
N PHE A 100 -0.38 12.01 9.68
CA PHE A 100 0.22 13.35 9.65
C PHE A 100 -0.36 14.28 10.71
N GLU A 101 -1.67 14.20 11.00
CA GLU A 101 -2.33 14.99 12.04
C GLU A 101 -1.83 14.65 13.45
N SER A 102 -1.50 13.38 13.70
CA SER A 102 -0.96 12.90 14.97
C SER A 102 0.55 13.08 15.13
N GLU A 103 1.16 14.00 14.38
CA GLU A 103 2.62 14.20 14.37
C GLU A 103 3.41 12.90 14.11
N ARG A 104 2.83 11.98 13.32
CA ARG A 104 3.43 10.69 12.93
C ARG A 104 3.53 9.68 14.08
N GLU A 105 2.69 9.81 15.10
CA GLU A 105 2.60 8.87 16.23
C GLU A 105 1.65 7.70 15.97
N VAL A 106 0.65 7.89 15.10
CA VAL A 106 -0.28 6.82 14.75
C VAL A 106 0.44 5.74 13.94
N THR A 107 0.19 4.49 14.29
CA THR A 107 0.81 3.33 13.64
C THR A 107 -0.25 2.29 13.34
N LEU A 108 -0.25 1.73 12.13
CA LEU A 108 -1.02 0.51 11.89
C LEU A 108 -0.28 -0.68 12.50
N PRO A 109 -1.01 -1.74 12.89
CA PRO A 109 -0.38 -2.98 13.30
C PRO A 109 0.52 -3.54 12.20
N GLU A 110 1.62 -4.19 12.59
CA GLU A 110 2.48 -4.94 11.66
C GLU A 110 1.76 -6.16 11.05
N VAL A 111 0.67 -6.59 11.70
CA VAL A 111 -0.21 -7.66 11.23
C VAL A 111 -1.36 -7.09 10.41
N TRP A 112 -1.77 -7.84 9.37
CA TRP A 112 -2.93 -7.50 8.55
C TRP A 112 -4.18 -7.34 9.39
N THR A 113 -4.63 -6.10 9.51
CA THR A 113 -5.81 -5.74 10.31
C THR A 113 -6.93 -5.32 9.38
N LYS A 114 -8.14 -5.78 9.70
CA LYS A 114 -9.33 -5.58 8.87
C LYS A 114 -9.96 -4.23 9.18
N TYR A 115 -10.15 -3.40 8.16
CA TYR A 115 -10.84 -2.11 8.23
C TYR A 115 -12.08 -2.15 7.34
N GLU A 116 -13.16 -1.51 7.80
CA GLU A 116 -14.40 -1.41 7.04
C GLU A 116 -14.27 -0.28 6.02
N ALA A 117 -14.56 -0.58 4.77
CA ALA A 117 -14.57 0.38 3.67
C ALA A 117 -15.91 0.26 2.94
N GLY A 118 -16.94 0.90 3.51
CA GLY A 118 -18.32 0.77 3.06
C GLY A 118 -18.89 -0.62 3.35
N GLU A 119 -19.29 -1.35 2.30
CA GLU A 119 -19.81 -2.72 2.41
C GLU A 119 -18.72 -3.81 2.33
N ASP A 120 -17.46 -3.41 2.15
CA ASP A 120 -16.34 -4.30 1.96
C ASP A 120 -15.24 -4.03 2.97
N TYR A 121 -14.17 -4.80 2.87
CA TYR A 121 -13.11 -4.79 3.85
C TYR A 121 -11.75 -4.62 3.18
N VAL A 122 -10.99 -3.66 3.68
CA VAL A 122 -9.60 -3.44 3.31
C VAL A 122 -8.73 -3.92 4.48
N TYR A 123 -7.77 -4.78 4.18
CA TYR A 123 -6.79 -5.21 5.16
C TYR A 123 -5.58 -4.29 5.07
N MET A 124 -5.26 -3.57 6.14
CA MET A 124 -4.12 -2.68 6.18
C MET A 124 -3.11 -3.12 7.23
N ARG A 125 -1.83 -2.86 6.95
CA ARG A 125 -0.73 -3.00 7.90
C ARG A 125 0.33 -1.93 7.62
N MET A 126 1.13 -1.62 8.62
CA MET A 126 2.31 -0.78 8.44
C MET A 126 3.57 -1.63 8.52
N SER A 127 4.58 -1.26 7.75
CA SER A 127 5.93 -1.77 7.87
C SER A 127 6.89 -0.60 7.99
N THR A 128 7.79 -0.67 8.96
CA THR A 128 8.95 0.23 9.03
C THR A 128 10.16 -0.28 8.23
N GLN A 129 10.01 -1.46 7.62
CA GLN A 129 11.02 -2.09 6.81
C GLN A 129 10.71 -1.89 5.34
N ASN A 130 11.75 -1.65 4.55
CA ASN A 130 11.63 -1.71 3.10
C ASN A 130 11.54 -3.18 2.68
N GLU A 131 10.32 -3.72 2.58
CA GLU A 131 10.08 -5.12 2.22
C GLU A 131 10.73 -5.51 0.86
N ILE A 132 11.01 -4.52 0.00
CA ILE A 132 11.72 -4.73 -1.27
C ILE A 132 13.21 -4.96 -1.03
N LEU A 133 13.85 -4.21 -0.12
CA LEU A 133 15.24 -4.43 0.26
C LEU A 133 15.41 -5.75 1.01
N GLU A 134 14.48 -6.09 1.90
CA GLU A 134 14.47 -7.39 2.60
C GLU A 134 14.31 -8.54 1.61
N ALA A 135 13.33 -8.46 0.69
CA ALA A 135 13.16 -9.48 -0.35
C ALA A 135 14.36 -9.59 -1.31
N LYS A 136 15.08 -8.49 -1.56
CA LYS A 136 16.33 -8.50 -2.34
C LYS A 136 17.50 -9.08 -1.53
N ALA A 137 17.57 -8.84 -0.23
CA ALA A 137 18.59 -9.39 0.66
C ALA A 137 18.43 -10.91 0.83
N ASP A 138 17.19 -11.38 1.01
CA ASP A 138 16.85 -12.81 1.08
C ASP A 138 17.20 -13.56 -0.22
N ALA A 139 17.16 -12.88 -1.37
CA ALA A 139 17.59 -13.45 -2.64
C ALA A 139 19.11 -13.62 -2.74
N ILE A 140 19.89 -12.76 -2.07
CA ILE A 140 21.36 -12.80 -2.07
C ILE A 140 21.88 -13.86 -1.09
N LEU A 141 21.26 -14.01 0.08
CA LEU A 141 21.66 -14.97 1.12
C LEU A 141 21.40 -16.46 0.76
N LYS A 142 20.70 -16.73 -0.35
CA LYS A 142 20.44 -18.09 -0.87
C LYS A 142 21.38 -18.51 -2.01
N THR A 143 22.49 -17.79 -2.21
CA THR A 143 23.58 -18.17 -3.12
C THR A 143 24.77 -18.66 -2.32
#